data_AF-A0A7V5A2L3-F1
#
_entry.id   AF-A0A7V5A2L3-F1
#
_cell.length_a   1.000
_cell.length_b   1.000
_cell.length_c   1.000
_cell.angle_alpha   90.00
_cell.angle_beta   90.00
_cell.angle_gamma   90.00
#
_symmetry.space_group_name_H-M   'P 1'
#
loop_
_entity.id
_entity.type
_entity.pdbx_description
1 polymer ?
#
loop_
_entity_poly.entity_id
_entity_poly.type
_entity_poly.pdbx_seq_one_letter_code
_entity_poly.pdbx_strand_id
1 'polypeptide(L)'
;MFNIPGFDPFIPVKYRTLEGNYVRTRVVEGTSFLEVDPEAIRRLAEEAFHDVSFFLRPAFLEKLSGILHDPEASENDRYVVEALLRNAVVASEGFLPLCQDTGTATVIAWKGDRVWVHPLGDLQRGSAPLGGGSALGEKNEGMGVSLDEEALLQGIETVYRTRYLRYSQIAPVTMFEEVNTGTNLPPQIDIYASEGDEYRFLFIAKGAGSANKTSFFQESRALLEPEKLRAFLREKVRALGTAACPPYRLAVVIGGLSPEMNLKVLKLATTGLLDGLPQRGNGKGSMYLDREWSAILLRLAEESGLGAQFGGKYLALDTRVVRLPRHAGACPVSIGVSCSADRNILARIT
;
A
#
# COMPACT_ATOMS: atom_id res chain seq x y z
N MET A 1 -10.67 7.55 -8.86
CA MET A 1 -10.94 6.32 -8.07
C MET A 1 -11.82 6.62 -6.85
N PHE A 2 -11.61 7.75 -6.16
CA PHE A 2 -12.43 8.18 -5.04
C PHE A 2 -13.29 9.38 -5.44
N ASN A 3 -14.38 9.14 -6.17
CA ASN A 3 -15.43 10.15 -6.32
C ASN A 3 -16.55 9.80 -5.33
N ILE A 4 -16.26 9.97 -4.05
CA ILE A 4 -17.15 9.61 -2.95
C ILE A 4 -17.29 10.87 -2.08
N PRO A 5 -18.47 11.52 -2.06
CA PRO A 5 -18.67 12.75 -1.32
C PRO A 5 -18.28 12.61 0.15
N GLY A 6 -17.46 13.54 0.65
CA GLY A 6 -17.03 13.60 2.04
C GLY A 6 -15.95 12.59 2.45
N PHE A 7 -15.37 11.86 1.50
CA PHE A 7 -14.27 10.94 1.76
C PHE A 7 -12.97 11.45 1.11
N ASP A 8 -11.99 11.80 1.94
CA ASP A 8 -10.61 12.07 1.51
C ASP A 8 -9.65 11.22 2.36
N PRO A 9 -8.95 10.24 1.78
CA PRO A 9 -8.03 9.40 2.55
C PRO A 9 -6.75 10.12 2.99
N PHE A 10 -6.52 11.34 2.54
CA PHE A 10 -5.39 12.19 2.95
C PHE A 10 -5.75 13.09 4.14
N ILE A 11 -7.00 13.05 4.66
CA ILE A 11 -7.46 13.89 5.77
C ILE A 11 -8.41 13.11 6.71
N PRO A 12 -8.19 13.16 8.05
CA PRO A 12 -7.05 13.76 8.74
C PRO A 12 -5.83 12.83 8.72
N VAL A 13 -4.68 13.35 8.28
CA VAL A 13 -3.38 12.67 8.36
C VAL A 13 -2.36 13.68 8.88
N LYS A 14 -1.45 13.23 9.76
CA LYS A 14 -0.34 14.06 10.24
C LYS A 14 0.81 13.96 9.23
N TYR A 15 1.23 15.10 8.69
CA TYR A 15 2.36 15.20 7.76
C TYR A 15 3.56 15.87 8.43
N ARG A 16 4.77 15.45 8.04
CA ARG A 16 5.99 16.26 8.23
C ARG A 16 6.41 16.84 6.87
N THR A 17 6.88 18.09 6.89
CA THR A 17 7.42 18.74 5.69
C THR A 17 8.84 18.27 5.45
N LEU A 18 9.19 17.95 4.20
CA LEU A 18 10.58 17.75 3.79
C LEU A 18 11.16 19.10 3.38
N GLU A 19 12.35 19.45 3.91
CA GLU A 19 13.00 20.71 3.58
C GLU A 19 13.43 20.77 2.12
N GLY A 20 13.15 21.88 1.45
CA GLY A 20 13.60 22.15 0.09
C GLY A 20 12.74 23.19 -0.62
N ASN A 21 13.29 23.75 -1.70
CA ASN A 21 12.59 24.67 -2.60
C ASN A 21 12.47 24.00 -3.97
N TYR A 22 11.43 23.21 -4.19
CA TYR A 22 11.21 22.45 -5.42
C TYR A 22 9.83 22.66 -6.04
N VAL A 23 9.04 23.57 -5.48
CA VAL A 23 7.71 23.88 -5.95
C VAL A 23 7.55 25.39 -6.07
N ARG A 24 6.74 25.83 -7.04
CA ARG A 24 6.28 27.21 -7.10
C ARG A 24 4.91 27.27 -7.75
N THR A 25 4.18 28.32 -7.43
CA THR A 25 2.90 28.62 -8.06
C THR A 25 3.11 29.47 -9.31
N ARG A 26 2.48 29.11 -10.41
CA ARG A 26 2.46 29.90 -11.65
C ARG A 26 1.02 30.15 -12.08
N VAL A 27 0.70 31.40 -12.39
CA VAL A 27 -0.63 31.76 -12.93
C VAL A 27 -0.55 31.84 -14.46
N VAL A 28 -1.41 31.09 -15.13
CA VAL A 28 -1.56 31.10 -16.59
C VAL A 28 -3.03 31.35 -16.92
N GLU A 29 -3.30 32.43 -17.64
CA GLU A 29 -4.66 32.83 -18.04
C GLU A 29 -5.65 32.89 -16.85
N GLY A 30 -5.18 33.35 -15.68
CA GLY A 30 -5.99 33.45 -14.46
C GLY A 30 -6.15 32.14 -13.67
N THR A 31 -5.62 31.03 -14.16
CA THR A 31 -5.62 29.74 -13.45
C THR A 31 -4.28 29.53 -12.74
N SER A 32 -4.32 29.14 -11.46
CA SER A 32 -3.16 28.81 -10.66
C SER A 32 -2.73 27.36 -10.90
N PHE A 33 -1.44 27.16 -11.22
CA PHE A 33 -0.80 25.86 -11.39
C PHE A 33 0.33 25.68 -10.38
N LEU A 34 0.46 24.47 -9.86
CA LEU A 34 1.61 24.03 -9.07
C LEU A 34 2.69 23.50 -10.02
N GLU A 35 3.79 24.22 -10.16
CA GLU A 35 4.98 23.71 -10.86
C GLU A 35 5.85 22.94 -9.86
N VAL A 36 6.23 21.71 -10.22
CA VAL A 36 6.97 20.76 -9.38
C VAL A 36 8.25 20.33 -10.11
N ASP A 37 9.40 20.60 -9.49
CA ASP A 37 10.67 20.04 -9.96
C ASP A 37 10.69 18.52 -9.72
N PRO A 38 11.13 17.68 -10.69
CA PRO A 38 11.25 16.24 -10.51
C PRO A 38 12.06 15.83 -9.27
N GLU A 39 13.01 16.68 -8.81
CA GLU A 39 13.75 16.46 -7.58
C GLU A 39 12.86 16.36 -6.33
N ALA A 40 11.72 17.06 -6.31
CA ALA A 40 10.73 16.92 -5.23
C ALA A 40 10.20 15.47 -5.14
N ILE A 41 9.85 14.89 -6.30
CA ILE A 41 9.29 13.55 -6.41
C ILE A 41 10.35 12.51 -6.04
N ARG A 42 11.58 12.70 -6.51
CA ARG A 42 12.73 11.83 -6.20
C ARG A 42 13.00 11.77 -4.70
N ARG A 43 13.14 12.94 -4.05
CA ARG A 43 13.37 13.03 -2.60
C ARG A 43 12.20 12.47 -1.80
N LEU A 44 10.97 12.71 -2.24
CA LEU A 44 9.78 12.19 -1.58
C LEU A 44 9.72 10.66 -1.63
N ALA A 45 10.06 10.05 -2.77
CA ALA A 45 10.12 8.60 -2.90
C ALA A 45 11.25 7.98 -2.07
N GLU A 46 12.45 8.57 -2.11
CA GLU A 46 13.60 8.12 -1.30
C GLU A 46 13.24 8.11 0.19
N GLU A 47 12.70 9.22 0.68
CA GLU A 47 12.31 9.37 2.08
C GLU A 47 11.15 8.45 2.47
N ALA A 48 10.15 8.31 1.60
CA ALA A 48 9.01 7.43 1.88
C ALA A 48 9.43 5.96 2.00
N PHE A 49 10.28 5.48 1.09
CA PHE A 49 10.77 4.10 1.12
C PHE A 49 11.80 3.85 2.22
N HIS A 50 12.54 4.89 2.64
CA HIS A 50 13.29 4.86 3.90
C HIS A 50 12.34 4.63 5.06
N ASP A 51 11.40 5.53 5.29
CA ASP A 51 10.57 5.53 6.49
C ASP A 51 9.73 4.26 6.63
N VAL A 52 9.09 3.80 5.56
CA VAL A 52 8.29 2.57 5.64
C VAL A 52 9.16 1.33 5.86
N SER A 53 10.47 1.38 5.61
CA SER A 53 11.37 0.25 5.87
C SER A 53 11.76 0.13 7.34
N PHE A 54 11.70 1.22 8.11
CA PHE A 54 12.20 1.30 9.49
C PHE A 54 11.13 1.63 10.53
N PHE A 55 10.04 2.30 10.14
CA PHE A 55 8.99 2.75 11.04
C PHE A 55 7.63 2.13 10.74
N LEU A 56 6.83 1.93 11.79
CA LEU A 56 5.45 1.48 11.71
C LEU A 56 4.51 2.61 12.13
N ARG A 57 3.26 2.53 11.68
CA ARG A 57 2.23 3.52 12.03
C ARG A 57 1.87 3.41 13.52
N PRO A 58 1.69 4.53 14.24
CA PRO A 58 1.31 4.50 15.65
C PRO A 58 0.06 3.65 15.93
N ALA A 59 -0.99 3.80 15.12
CA ALA A 59 -2.22 3.03 15.27
C ALA A 59 -2.04 1.50 15.08
N PHE A 60 -1.01 1.07 14.34
CA PHE A 60 -0.68 -0.34 14.20
C PHE A 60 0.06 -0.85 15.45
N LEU A 61 1.03 -0.07 15.96
CA LEU A 61 1.77 -0.36 17.18
C LEU A 61 0.85 -0.39 18.42
N GLU A 62 -0.11 0.52 18.53
CA GLU A 62 -1.11 0.55 19.62
C GLU A 62 -1.98 -0.70 19.63
N LYS A 63 -2.37 -1.20 18.46
CA LYS A 63 -3.13 -2.46 18.36
C LYS A 63 -2.28 -3.67 18.71
N LEU A 64 -1.03 -3.70 18.26
CA LEU A 64 -0.10 -4.75 18.63
C LEU A 64 0.13 -4.76 20.14
N SER A 65 0.51 -3.64 20.75
CA SER A 65 0.77 -3.57 22.19
C SER A 65 -0.46 -3.90 23.04
N GLY A 66 -1.67 -3.58 22.55
CA GLY A 66 -2.92 -3.98 23.20
C GLY A 66 -3.06 -5.48 23.44
N ILE A 67 -2.47 -6.33 22.57
CA ILE A 67 -2.51 -7.80 22.71
C ILE A 67 -1.82 -8.27 23.99
N LEU A 68 -0.77 -7.57 24.43
CA LEU A 68 -0.05 -7.91 25.67
C LEU A 68 -0.95 -7.82 26.91
N HIS A 69 -2.03 -7.04 26.82
CA HIS A 69 -2.94 -6.76 27.93
C HIS A 69 -4.32 -7.42 27.77
N ASP A 70 -4.61 -8.05 26.63
CA ASP A 70 -5.87 -8.80 26.46
C ASP A 70 -5.83 -10.10 27.27
N PRO A 71 -6.71 -10.32 28.26
CA PRO A 71 -6.76 -11.58 29.01
C PRO A 71 -7.09 -12.80 28.14
N GLU A 72 -7.74 -12.61 26.98
CA GLU A 72 -8.10 -13.69 26.05
C GLU A 72 -6.97 -14.05 25.06
N ALA A 73 -5.89 -13.27 25.02
CA ALA A 73 -4.71 -13.61 24.21
C ALA A 73 -4.03 -14.88 24.75
N SER A 74 -3.56 -15.74 23.85
CA SER A 74 -2.73 -16.88 24.25
C SER A 74 -1.34 -16.41 24.71
N GLU A 75 -0.59 -17.27 25.41
CA GLU A 75 0.82 -16.97 25.72
C GLU A 75 1.66 -16.82 24.44
N ASN A 76 1.35 -17.62 23.41
CA ASN A 76 2.00 -17.52 22.10
C ASN A 76 1.69 -16.20 21.38
N ASP A 77 0.44 -15.72 21.46
CA ASP A 77 0.06 -14.41 20.91
C ASP A 77 0.91 -13.30 21.54
N ARG A 78 1.01 -13.29 22.88
CA ARG A 78 1.80 -12.30 23.61
C ARG A 78 3.29 -12.40 23.29
N TYR A 79 3.84 -13.61 23.23
CA TYR A 79 5.25 -13.84 22.89
C TYR A 79 5.61 -13.31 21.50
N VAL A 80 4.80 -13.63 20.49
CA VAL A 80 5.03 -13.17 19.11
C VAL A 80 4.93 -11.65 19.04
N VAL A 81 3.92 -11.06 19.66
CA VAL A 81 3.75 -9.60 19.67
C VAL A 81 4.91 -8.90 20.38
N GLU A 82 5.39 -9.43 21.50
CA GLU A 82 6.55 -8.89 22.18
C GLU A 82 7.79 -8.92 21.28
N ALA A 83 8.03 -10.02 20.57
CA ALA A 83 9.12 -10.12 19.60
C ALA A 83 8.98 -9.09 18.46
N LEU A 84 7.78 -8.90 17.92
CA LEU A 84 7.51 -7.91 16.88
C LEU A 84 7.74 -6.47 17.38
N LEU A 85 7.34 -6.15 18.60
CA LEU A 85 7.55 -4.83 19.20
C LEU A 85 9.04 -4.56 19.44
N ARG A 86 9.78 -5.55 19.97
CA ARG A 86 11.24 -5.44 20.12
C ARG A 86 11.93 -5.23 18.76
N ASN A 87 11.50 -5.97 17.73
CA ASN A 87 12.00 -5.79 16.36
C ASN A 87 11.72 -4.38 15.82
N ALA A 88 10.53 -3.82 16.09
CA ALA A 88 10.21 -2.45 15.70
C ALA A 88 11.10 -1.40 16.40
N VAL A 89 11.48 -1.62 17.67
CA VAL A 89 12.44 -0.77 18.38
C VAL A 89 13.81 -0.82 17.71
N VAL A 90 14.35 -2.00 17.43
CA VAL A 90 15.64 -2.16 16.73
C VAL A 90 15.60 -1.49 15.35
N ALA A 91 14.52 -1.70 14.60
CA ALA A 91 14.40 -1.13 13.26
C ALA A 91 14.33 0.40 13.28
N SER A 92 13.74 0.99 14.33
CA SER A 92 13.62 2.45 14.48
C SER A 92 14.96 3.16 14.64
N GLU A 93 16.05 2.44 14.90
CA GLU A 93 17.41 3.00 14.90
C GLU A 93 17.93 3.31 13.48
N GLY A 94 17.23 2.85 12.42
CA GLY A 94 17.52 3.18 11.03
C GLY A 94 18.64 2.36 10.37
N PHE A 95 19.18 1.35 11.07
CA PHE A 95 20.23 0.48 10.54
C PHE A 95 19.69 -0.82 9.92
N LEU A 96 18.87 -1.57 10.68
CA LEU A 96 18.29 -2.84 10.23
C LEU A 96 16.81 -2.63 9.88
N PRO A 97 16.33 -3.05 8.70
CA PRO A 97 14.93 -2.85 8.34
C PRO A 97 14.02 -3.75 9.18
N LEU A 98 12.74 -3.39 9.26
CA LEU A 98 11.69 -4.16 9.96
C LEU A 98 11.59 -5.63 9.55
N CYS A 99 12.01 -5.96 8.34
CA CYS A 99 11.92 -7.29 7.75
C CYS A 99 13.02 -7.49 6.70
N GLN A 100 13.59 -8.69 6.64
CA GLN A 100 14.56 -9.10 5.63
C GLN A 100 14.02 -9.00 4.20
N ASP A 101 12.71 -9.20 4.03
CA ASP A 101 12.01 -8.91 2.79
C ASP A 101 11.59 -7.45 2.77
N THR A 102 12.44 -6.59 2.21
CA THR A 102 12.16 -5.16 2.05
C THR A 102 11.07 -4.88 1.01
N GLY A 103 10.62 -5.91 0.29
CA GLY A 103 9.42 -5.90 -0.54
C GLY A 103 9.60 -5.25 -1.90
N THR A 104 8.54 -5.35 -2.71
CA THR A 104 8.42 -4.63 -3.97
C THR A 104 7.96 -3.20 -3.69
N ALA A 105 8.70 -2.23 -4.23
CA ALA A 105 8.32 -0.83 -4.19
C ALA A 105 7.06 -0.61 -5.06
N THR A 106 5.99 -0.13 -4.46
CA THR A 106 4.74 0.24 -5.16
C THR A 106 4.38 1.68 -4.86
N VAL A 107 4.08 2.45 -5.90
CA VAL A 107 3.62 3.84 -5.83
C VAL A 107 2.25 3.95 -6.48
N ILE A 108 1.29 4.52 -5.76
CA ILE A 108 0.00 4.89 -6.30
C ILE A 108 -0.14 6.39 -6.11
N ALA A 109 -0.19 7.14 -7.20
CA ALA A 109 -0.21 8.60 -7.18
C ALA A 109 -1.45 9.18 -7.85
N TRP A 110 -1.90 10.34 -7.39
CA TRP A 110 -2.99 11.13 -7.94
C TRP A 110 -2.47 12.52 -8.23
N LYS A 111 -2.27 12.83 -9.52
CA LYS A 111 -1.74 14.09 -10.02
C LYS A 111 -2.91 15.01 -10.35
N GLY A 112 -3.01 16.11 -9.61
CA GLY A 112 -3.94 17.19 -9.92
C GLY A 112 -3.78 17.69 -11.35
N ASP A 113 -4.90 18.02 -12.00
CA ASP A 113 -4.96 18.60 -13.34
C ASP A 113 -4.28 19.97 -13.44
N ARG A 114 -3.99 20.60 -12.31
CA ARG A 114 -3.21 21.84 -12.20
C ARG A 114 -1.78 21.62 -11.69
N VAL A 115 -1.23 20.41 -11.79
CA VAL A 115 0.15 20.08 -11.41
C VAL A 115 1.02 19.87 -12.65
N TRP A 116 2.08 20.67 -12.79
CA TRP A 116 3.05 20.59 -13.88
C TRP A 116 4.41 20.14 -13.38
N VAL A 117 4.86 18.97 -13.84
CA VAL A 117 6.17 18.41 -13.48
C VAL A 117 7.18 18.76 -14.57
N HIS A 118 8.16 19.59 -14.26
CA HIS A 118 9.25 19.96 -15.18
C HIS A 118 10.45 20.55 -14.42
N PRO A 119 11.67 20.48 -14.98
CA PRO A 119 12.86 21.01 -14.31
C PRO A 119 12.76 22.53 -14.11
N LEU A 120 12.83 22.98 -12.87
CA LEU A 120 12.84 24.38 -12.49
C LEU A 120 14.30 24.84 -12.52
N GLY A 121 14.74 25.35 -13.68
CA GLY A 121 16.13 25.70 -14.01
C GLY A 121 16.90 26.57 -13.01
N ASP A 122 16.21 27.23 -12.07
CA ASP A 122 16.78 28.16 -11.08
C ASP A 122 16.77 27.61 -9.64
N LEU A 123 16.24 26.41 -9.40
CA LEU A 123 16.15 25.82 -8.06
C LEU A 123 17.35 24.89 -7.80
N GLN A 124 17.87 24.90 -6.57
CA GLN A 124 19.06 24.15 -6.16
C GLN A 124 18.94 22.67 -6.54
N ARG A 125 19.62 22.26 -7.61
CA ARG A 125 19.81 20.85 -7.92
C ARG A 125 20.95 20.32 -7.05
N GLY A 126 20.68 19.27 -6.29
CA GLY A 126 21.75 18.36 -5.88
C GLY A 126 22.48 17.88 -7.12
N SER A 127 23.78 17.62 -7.02
CA SER A 127 24.74 17.45 -8.12
C SER A 127 24.51 16.26 -9.08
N ALA A 128 23.33 15.65 -9.13
CA ALA A 128 23.00 14.56 -10.04
C ALA A 128 22.19 15.11 -11.24
N PRO A 129 22.70 15.03 -12.49
CA PRO A 129 21.93 15.44 -13.65
C PRO A 129 20.73 14.49 -13.88
N LEU A 130 19.52 15.05 -13.87
CA LEU A 130 18.24 14.42 -14.28
C LEU A 130 18.17 14.14 -15.80
N GLY A 131 19.25 13.65 -16.40
CA GLY A 131 19.32 13.48 -17.86
C GLY A 131 20.46 12.59 -18.37
N GLY A 132 21.01 11.74 -17.51
CA GLY A 132 22.18 10.91 -17.83
C GLY A 132 21.88 9.42 -17.81
N GLY A 133 21.03 8.95 -18.73
CA GLY A 133 20.76 7.53 -18.95
C GLY A 133 19.85 6.94 -17.87
N SER A 134 18.65 6.52 -18.28
CA SER A 134 17.81 5.74 -17.40
C SER A 134 18.58 4.50 -16.93
N ALA A 135 18.35 4.03 -15.69
CA ALA A 135 18.92 2.76 -15.21
C ALA A 135 18.59 1.58 -16.14
N LEU A 136 17.57 1.73 -16.99
CA LEU A 136 17.30 0.93 -18.18
C LEU A 136 18.13 1.51 -19.35
N GLY A 137 19.44 1.34 -19.29
CA GLY A 137 20.38 1.94 -20.23
C GLY A 137 20.11 1.53 -21.68
N GLU A 138 19.27 2.28 -22.38
CA GLU A 138 19.15 2.37 -23.83
C GLU A 138 18.16 3.51 -24.14
N LYS A 139 18.43 4.31 -25.18
CA LYS A 139 17.42 5.21 -25.74
C LYS A 139 16.32 4.32 -26.32
N ASN A 140 15.26 4.07 -25.56
CA ASN A 140 14.09 3.38 -26.09
C ASN A 140 13.53 4.21 -27.26
N GLU A 141 13.58 3.66 -28.47
CA GLU A 141 12.87 4.16 -29.66
C GLU A 141 11.35 3.89 -29.52
N GLY A 142 10.77 4.21 -28.36
CA GLY A 142 9.39 3.91 -27.98
C GLY A 142 8.75 5.03 -27.16
N MET A 143 7.60 4.74 -26.57
CA MET A 143 6.91 5.65 -25.65
C MET A 143 7.82 5.85 -24.42
N GLY A 144 8.50 7.00 -24.35
CA GLY A 144 9.47 7.30 -23.29
C GLY A 144 8.84 7.33 -21.89
N VAL A 145 9.69 7.25 -20.86
CA VAL A 145 9.27 7.33 -19.45
C VAL A 145 8.96 8.78 -19.08
N SER A 146 7.92 9.01 -18.28
CA SER A 146 7.59 10.36 -17.80
C SER A 146 8.61 10.87 -16.78
N LEU A 147 8.77 12.18 -16.64
CA LEU A 147 9.64 12.78 -15.61
C LEU A 147 9.20 12.37 -14.20
N ASP A 148 7.90 12.19 -13.99
CA ASP A 148 7.31 11.67 -12.76
C ASP A 148 7.86 10.27 -12.43
N GLU A 149 7.77 9.33 -13.38
CA GLU A 149 8.24 7.96 -13.22
C GLU A 149 9.75 7.87 -13.07
N GLU A 150 10.51 8.65 -13.84
CA GLU A 150 11.98 8.69 -13.74
C GLU A 150 12.44 9.17 -12.36
N ALA A 151 11.82 10.23 -11.84
CA ALA A 151 12.12 10.72 -10.50
C ALA A 151 11.77 9.70 -9.40
N LEU A 152 10.61 9.05 -9.50
CA LEU A 152 10.21 7.97 -8.58
C LEU A 152 11.23 6.83 -8.61
N LEU A 153 11.61 6.36 -9.80
CA LEU A 153 12.61 5.30 -10.00
C LEU A 153 13.93 5.65 -9.34
N GLN A 154 14.45 6.85 -9.57
CA GLN A 154 15.72 7.31 -8.99
C GLN A 154 15.65 7.39 -7.47
N GLY A 155 14.56 7.91 -6.90
CA GLY A 155 14.39 7.98 -5.44
C GLY A 155 14.35 6.59 -4.79
N ILE A 156 13.63 5.66 -5.40
CA ILE A 156 13.58 4.25 -4.98
C ILE A 156 14.98 3.62 -5.07
N GLU A 157 15.64 3.73 -6.22
CA GLU A 157 16.97 3.15 -6.40
C GLU A 157 17.97 3.69 -5.38
N THR A 158 17.94 5.00 -5.13
CA THR A 158 18.84 5.68 -4.19
C THR A 158 18.73 5.08 -2.79
N VAL A 159 17.53 4.94 -2.23
CA VAL A 159 17.37 4.39 -0.88
C VAL A 159 17.75 2.93 -0.81
N TYR A 160 17.43 2.13 -1.84
CA TYR A 160 17.80 0.70 -1.87
C TYR A 160 19.31 0.48 -2.00
N ARG A 161 20.04 1.39 -2.65
CA ARG A 161 21.51 1.34 -2.74
C ARG A 161 22.23 1.87 -1.51
N THR A 162 21.66 2.87 -0.84
CA THR A 162 22.34 3.62 0.24
C THR A 162 21.94 3.19 1.65
N ARG A 163 20.98 2.27 1.78
CA ARG A 163 20.55 1.66 3.05
C ARG A 163 20.70 0.14 2.97
N TYR A 164 20.70 -0.51 4.14
CA TYR A 164 20.78 -1.96 4.24
C TYR A 164 19.44 -2.65 3.89
N LEU A 165 18.96 -2.41 2.67
CA LEU A 165 17.75 -3.02 2.11
C LEU A 165 18.12 -4.17 1.16
N ARG A 166 17.12 -4.97 0.76
CA ARG A 166 17.32 -6.17 -0.06
C ARG A 166 16.83 -5.99 -1.49
N TYR A 167 17.67 -6.34 -2.46
CA TYR A 167 17.30 -6.46 -3.87
C TYR A 167 16.50 -7.75 -4.10
N SER A 168 15.19 -7.60 -4.29
CA SER A 168 14.26 -8.73 -4.30
C SER A 168 13.56 -8.93 -5.66
N GLN A 169 13.80 -8.04 -6.63
CA GLN A 169 13.23 -8.19 -7.97
C GLN A 169 14.10 -9.10 -8.83
N ILE A 170 13.43 -9.99 -9.55
CA ILE A 170 14.01 -10.95 -10.45
C ILE A 170 13.50 -10.60 -11.85
N ALA A 171 14.42 -10.35 -12.77
CA ALA A 171 14.11 -10.09 -14.17
C ALA A 171 14.15 -11.40 -14.97
N PRO A 172 13.12 -11.67 -15.80
CA PRO A 172 13.15 -12.79 -16.72
C PRO A 172 14.14 -12.50 -17.85
N VAL A 173 14.99 -13.48 -18.17
CA VAL A 173 15.87 -13.47 -19.34
C VAL A 173 15.24 -14.32 -20.44
N THR A 174 14.72 -15.48 -20.05
CA THR A 174 13.89 -16.35 -20.90
C THR A 174 12.66 -16.79 -20.10
N MET A 175 11.90 -17.75 -20.60
CA MET A 175 10.79 -18.34 -19.85
C MET A 175 11.22 -19.02 -18.54
N PHE A 176 12.48 -19.48 -18.44
CA PHE A 176 12.96 -20.27 -17.30
C PHE A 176 14.23 -19.70 -16.66
N GLU A 177 14.93 -18.81 -17.35
CA GLU A 177 16.14 -18.16 -16.84
C GLU A 177 15.82 -16.79 -16.29
N GLU A 178 16.41 -16.50 -15.14
CA GLU A 178 16.10 -15.35 -14.31
C GLU A 178 17.38 -14.77 -13.70
N VAL A 179 17.42 -13.45 -13.53
CA VAL A 179 18.55 -12.75 -12.90
C VAL A 179 18.04 -11.72 -11.89
N ASN A 180 18.72 -11.58 -10.75
CA ASN A 180 18.42 -10.51 -9.82
C ASN A 180 18.81 -9.17 -10.43
N THR A 181 17.95 -8.16 -10.33
CA THR A 181 18.21 -6.84 -10.92
C THR A 181 19.30 -6.05 -10.22
N GLY A 182 19.75 -6.48 -9.03
CA GLY A 182 20.80 -5.84 -8.25
C GLY A 182 20.44 -4.47 -7.68
N THR A 183 19.17 -4.06 -7.80
CA THR A 183 18.70 -2.70 -7.46
C THR A 183 17.32 -2.67 -6.79
N ASN A 184 16.61 -3.80 -6.74
CA ASN A 184 15.18 -3.89 -6.40
C ASN A 184 14.24 -3.15 -7.36
N LEU A 185 14.71 -2.73 -8.53
CA LEU A 185 13.87 -2.25 -9.63
C LEU A 185 13.44 -3.45 -10.51
N PRO A 186 12.35 -3.35 -11.31
CA PRO A 186 11.43 -2.21 -11.39
C PRO A 186 10.44 -2.14 -10.21
N PRO A 187 9.98 -0.95 -9.83
CA PRO A 187 8.82 -0.76 -8.97
C PRO A 187 7.52 -0.92 -9.76
N GLN A 188 6.40 -1.07 -9.05
CA GLN A 188 5.08 -0.81 -9.62
C GLN A 188 4.72 0.66 -9.44
N ILE A 189 4.43 1.40 -10.52
CA ILE A 189 4.03 2.81 -10.47
C ILE A 189 2.70 2.97 -11.20
N ASP A 190 1.68 3.46 -10.48
CA ASP A 190 0.40 3.83 -11.04
C ASP A 190 0.13 5.32 -10.79
N ILE A 191 0.08 6.15 -11.83
CA ILE A 191 -0.25 7.57 -11.73
C ILE A 191 -1.65 7.82 -12.33
N TYR A 192 -2.54 8.42 -11.54
CA TYR A 192 -3.90 8.76 -11.92
C TYR A 192 -4.05 10.27 -12.04
N ALA A 193 -4.83 10.73 -13.02
CA ALA A 193 -5.30 12.11 -13.03
C ALA A 193 -6.33 12.33 -11.89
N SER A 194 -6.25 13.48 -11.24
CA SER A 194 -7.22 13.98 -10.27
C SER A 194 -7.46 15.47 -10.48
N GLU A 195 -8.45 16.03 -9.80
CA GLU A 195 -8.68 17.49 -9.81
C GLU A 195 -7.77 18.18 -8.80
N GLY A 196 -7.44 19.45 -9.06
CA GLY A 196 -6.77 20.33 -8.12
C GLY A 196 -5.29 20.56 -8.40
N ASP A 197 -4.64 21.22 -7.46
CA ASP A 197 -3.25 21.69 -7.49
C ASP A 197 -2.37 20.92 -6.50
N GLU A 198 -2.76 19.70 -6.13
CA GLU A 198 -1.93 18.82 -5.30
C GLU A 198 -1.51 17.56 -6.06
N TYR A 199 -0.31 17.07 -5.76
CA TYR A 199 0.14 15.74 -6.19
C TYR A 199 0.20 14.83 -4.97
N ARG A 200 -0.68 13.83 -4.91
CA ARG A 200 -0.86 12.96 -3.74
C ARG A 200 -0.33 11.56 -4.01
N PHE A 201 0.27 10.92 -3.00
CA PHE A 201 0.95 9.63 -3.14
C PHE A 201 0.61 8.68 -1.99
N LEU A 202 0.49 7.40 -2.33
CA LEU A 202 0.58 6.27 -1.41
C LEU A 202 1.79 5.43 -1.82
N PHE A 203 2.79 5.36 -0.95
CA PHE A 203 3.96 4.51 -1.09
C PHE A 203 3.76 3.23 -0.27
N ILE A 204 4.10 2.07 -0.84
CA ILE A 204 3.92 0.76 -0.22
C ILE A 204 5.16 -0.09 -0.48
N ALA A 205 5.77 -0.63 0.58
CA ALA A 205 6.83 -1.63 0.48
C ALA A 205 6.25 -3.04 0.74
N LYS A 206 5.69 -3.66 -0.30
CA LYS A 206 4.87 -4.87 -0.16
C LYS A 206 5.75 -6.12 -0.14
N GLY A 207 5.78 -6.83 0.99
CA GLY A 207 6.51 -8.09 1.12
C GLY A 207 5.83 -9.23 0.35
N ALA A 208 6.63 -10.12 -0.24
CA ALA A 208 6.22 -11.22 -1.10
C ALA A 208 5.26 -12.19 -0.37
N GLY A 209 5.53 -12.50 0.89
CA GLY A 209 4.65 -13.38 1.69
C GLY A 209 3.22 -12.85 1.76
N SER A 210 3.04 -11.55 2.03
CA SER A 210 1.71 -10.91 2.05
C SER A 210 1.10 -10.75 0.66
N ALA A 211 1.92 -10.50 -0.38
CA ALA A 211 1.46 -10.42 -1.75
C ALA A 211 0.89 -11.77 -2.22
N ASN A 212 1.58 -12.87 -1.92
CA ASN A 212 1.19 -14.24 -2.27
C ASN A 212 -0.03 -14.75 -1.48
N LYS A 213 -0.43 -14.05 -0.42
CA LYS A 213 -1.69 -14.29 0.30
C LYS A 213 -2.86 -13.46 -0.21
N THR A 214 -2.74 -12.95 -1.44
CA THR A 214 -3.86 -12.40 -2.19
C THR A 214 -4.54 -13.53 -2.95
N SER A 215 -5.84 -13.70 -2.78
CA SER A 215 -6.62 -14.67 -3.55
C SER A 215 -7.83 -14.00 -4.19
N PHE A 216 -8.15 -14.43 -5.41
CA PHE A 216 -9.26 -13.93 -6.21
C PHE A 216 -10.20 -15.09 -6.55
N PHE A 217 -11.49 -14.85 -6.42
CA PHE A 217 -12.54 -15.84 -6.63
C PHE A 217 -13.62 -15.25 -7.53
N GLN A 218 -14.02 -16.02 -8.53
CA GLN A 218 -15.14 -15.68 -9.40
C GLN A 218 -16.40 -16.32 -8.84
N GLU A 219 -17.17 -15.53 -8.12
CA GLU A 219 -18.40 -15.98 -7.46
C GLU A 219 -19.63 -15.45 -8.21
N SER A 220 -20.81 -15.91 -7.80
CA SER A 220 -22.09 -15.46 -8.34
C SER A 220 -22.92 -14.70 -7.30
N ARG A 221 -24.08 -14.17 -7.72
CA ARG A 221 -25.06 -13.55 -6.80
C ARG A 221 -25.48 -14.50 -5.66
N ALA A 222 -25.42 -15.81 -5.86
CA ALA A 222 -25.80 -16.80 -4.86
C ALA A 222 -24.93 -16.76 -3.60
N LEU A 223 -23.67 -16.28 -3.70
CA LEU A 223 -22.81 -16.11 -2.53
C LEU A 223 -23.32 -15.00 -1.59
N LEU A 224 -24.05 -14.01 -2.12
CA LEU A 224 -24.51 -12.84 -1.37
C LEU A 224 -25.78 -13.15 -0.54
N GLU A 225 -25.71 -14.23 0.23
CA GLU A 225 -26.64 -14.61 1.29
C GLU A 225 -25.82 -14.77 2.59
N PRO A 226 -26.31 -14.31 3.76
CA PRO A 226 -25.49 -14.24 4.97
C PRO A 226 -24.79 -15.56 5.35
N GLU A 227 -25.50 -16.68 5.35
CA GLU A 227 -24.92 -17.97 5.72
C GLU A 227 -23.87 -18.46 4.72
N LYS A 228 -24.12 -18.29 3.42
CA LYS A 228 -23.18 -18.68 2.36
C LYS A 228 -21.93 -17.83 2.39
N LEU A 229 -22.08 -16.51 2.54
CA LEU A 229 -20.94 -15.60 2.65
C LEU A 229 -20.12 -15.89 3.92
N ARG A 230 -20.78 -16.12 5.06
CA ARG A 230 -20.08 -16.48 6.31
C ARG A 230 -19.31 -17.79 6.18
N ALA A 231 -19.92 -18.82 5.58
CA ALA A 231 -19.26 -20.10 5.34
C ALA A 231 -18.04 -19.95 4.42
N PHE A 232 -18.21 -19.22 3.31
CA PHE A 232 -17.13 -18.89 2.37
C PHE A 232 -15.97 -18.17 3.08
N LEU A 233 -16.26 -17.10 3.81
CA LEU A 233 -15.23 -16.32 4.52
C LEU A 233 -14.51 -17.17 5.57
N ARG A 234 -15.22 -18.02 6.32
CA ARG A 234 -14.61 -18.92 7.30
C ARG A 234 -13.58 -19.85 6.66
N GLU A 235 -13.95 -20.45 5.53
CA GLU A 235 -13.05 -21.31 4.76
C GLU A 235 -11.81 -20.53 4.29
N LYS A 236 -12.02 -19.35 3.68
CA LYS A 236 -10.91 -18.57 3.10
C LYS A 236 -9.98 -17.99 4.16
N VAL A 237 -10.51 -17.57 5.32
CA VAL A 237 -9.69 -17.11 6.45
C VAL A 237 -8.78 -18.22 6.96
N ARG A 238 -9.29 -19.45 7.11
CA ARG A 238 -8.46 -20.60 7.49
C ARG A 238 -7.39 -20.90 6.45
N ALA A 239 -7.72 -20.79 5.16
CA ALA A 239 -6.80 -21.05 4.06
C ALA A 239 -5.65 -20.02 3.95
N LEU A 240 -5.80 -18.80 4.49
CA LEU A 240 -4.69 -17.84 4.57
C LEU A 240 -3.50 -18.45 5.35
N GLY A 241 -3.80 -19.16 6.44
CA GLY A 241 -2.80 -19.72 7.34
C GLY A 241 -1.89 -18.65 7.95
N THR A 242 -0.72 -19.06 8.43
CA THR A 242 0.23 -18.19 9.15
C THR A 242 1.47 -17.81 8.33
N ALA A 243 1.55 -18.25 7.07
CA ALA A 243 2.73 -18.11 6.22
C ALA A 243 3.05 -16.67 5.76
N ALA A 244 2.22 -15.68 6.10
CA ALA A 244 2.51 -14.27 5.83
C ALA A 244 2.72 -13.45 7.11
N CYS A 245 3.18 -14.08 8.20
CA CYS A 245 3.53 -13.41 9.46
C CYS A 245 2.38 -12.58 10.06
N PRO A 246 1.28 -13.23 10.51
CA PRO A 246 0.25 -12.57 11.32
C PRO A 246 0.86 -12.06 12.65
N PRO A 247 0.19 -11.11 13.35
CA PRO A 247 -1.19 -10.66 13.15
C PRO A 247 -1.43 -9.83 11.87
N TYR A 248 -2.50 -10.14 11.12
CA TYR A 248 -2.83 -9.48 9.85
C TYR A 248 -3.65 -8.20 10.01
N ARG A 249 -3.47 -7.23 9.11
CA ARG A 249 -4.57 -6.36 8.69
C ARG A 249 -5.29 -7.06 7.53
N LEU A 250 -6.43 -7.68 7.82
CA LEU A 250 -7.13 -8.52 6.85
C LEU A 250 -8.16 -7.70 6.06
N ALA A 251 -8.25 -7.90 4.75
CA ALA A 251 -9.24 -7.25 3.92
C ALA A 251 -9.94 -8.25 3.00
N VAL A 252 -11.22 -8.00 2.76
CA VAL A 252 -12.05 -8.69 1.79
C VAL A 252 -12.75 -7.65 0.93
N VAL A 253 -12.76 -7.86 -0.39
CA VAL A 253 -13.46 -7.00 -1.33
C VAL A 253 -14.48 -7.82 -2.11
N ILE A 254 -15.75 -7.39 -2.06
CA ILE A 254 -16.88 -8.07 -2.69
C ILE A 254 -17.48 -7.18 -3.77
N GLY A 255 -17.49 -7.66 -5.01
CA GLY A 255 -17.87 -6.92 -6.20
C GLY A 255 -16.68 -6.24 -6.88
N GLY A 256 -16.95 -5.46 -7.91
CA GLY A 256 -15.95 -4.86 -8.78
C GLY A 256 -16.46 -4.83 -10.22
N LEU A 257 -16.10 -3.80 -10.97
CA LEU A 257 -16.43 -3.70 -12.40
C LEU A 257 -15.51 -4.60 -13.25
N SER A 258 -14.36 -5.00 -12.71
CA SER A 258 -13.43 -5.95 -13.30
C SER A 258 -12.60 -6.65 -12.20
N PRO A 259 -11.94 -7.78 -12.50
CA PRO A 259 -11.00 -8.42 -11.58
C PRO A 259 -9.89 -7.49 -11.09
N GLU A 260 -9.31 -6.69 -11.99
CA GLU A 260 -8.20 -5.79 -11.71
C GLU A 260 -8.64 -4.66 -10.76
N MET A 261 -9.84 -4.11 -10.97
CA MET A 261 -10.41 -3.12 -10.06
C MET A 261 -10.62 -3.71 -8.65
N ASN A 262 -11.17 -4.93 -8.56
CA ASN A 262 -11.38 -5.60 -7.28
C ASN A 262 -10.05 -5.81 -6.52
N LEU A 263 -9.04 -6.35 -7.20
CA LEU A 263 -7.71 -6.59 -6.62
C LEU A 263 -6.99 -5.30 -6.25
N LYS A 264 -7.14 -4.24 -7.04
CA LYS A 264 -6.60 -2.93 -6.70
C LYS A 264 -7.27 -2.36 -5.44
N VAL A 265 -8.59 -2.43 -5.33
CA VAL A 265 -9.31 -2.02 -4.11
C VAL A 265 -8.89 -2.85 -2.91
N LEU A 266 -8.61 -4.15 -3.09
CA LEU A 266 -8.08 -4.99 -2.03
C LEU A 266 -6.71 -4.50 -1.56
N LYS A 267 -5.79 -4.22 -2.49
CA LYS A 267 -4.47 -3.66 -2.17
C LYS A 267 -4.63 -2.39 -1.32
N LEU A 268 -5.48 -1.46 -1.75
CA LEU A 268 -5.77 -0.21 -1.02
C LEU A 268 -6.46 -0.43 0.34
N ALA A 269 -7.34 -1.42 0.45
CA ALA A 269 -7.99 -1.78 1.72
C ALA A 269 -6.97 -2.31 2.74
N THR A 270 -5.99 -3.12 2.30
CA THR A 270 -4.95 -3.65 3.21
C THR A 270 -4.04 -2.57 3.78
N THR A 271 -3.85 -1.45 3.07
CA THR A 271 -3.08 -0.31 3.60
C THR A 271 -3.89 0.52 4.59
N GLY A 272 -5.21 0.36 4.68
CA GLY A 272 -6.07 1.25 5.48
C GLY A 272 -6.44 2.55 4.80
N LEU A 273 -6.03 2.78 3.55
CA LEU A 273 -6.41 3.97 2.79
C LEU A 273 -7.95 4.15 2.74
N LEU A 274 -8.70 3.06 2.82
CA LEU A 274 -10.15 3.03 2.70
C LEU A 274 -10.90 3.04 4.04
N ASP A 275 -10.22 3.24 5.17
CA ASP A 275 -10.81 3.14 6.52
C ASP A 275 -11.88 4.23 6.77
N GLY A 276 -11.81 5.35 6.04
CA GLY A 276 -12.76 6.48 6.13
C GLY A 276 -13.98 6.38 5.19
N LEU A 277 -14.14 5.30 4.43
CA LEU A 277 -15.28 5.15 3.51
C LEU A 277 -16.63 5.24 4.25
N PRO A 278 -17.71 5.64 3.54
CA PRO A 278 -19.07 5.50 4.05
C PRO A 278 -19.34 4.07 4.54
N GLN A 279 -20.22 3.93 5.52
CA GLN A 279 -20.50 2.63 6.15
C GLN A 279 -21.65 1.85 5.50
N ARG A 280 -22.36 2.48 4.56
CA ARG A 280 -23.47 1.89 3.81
C ARG A 280 -23.45 2.37 2.36
N GLY A 281 -23.98 1.55 1.47
CA GLY A 281 -24.20 1.92 0.08
C GLY A 281 -25.30 2.95 -0.09
N ASN A 282 -25.19 3.77 -1.14
CA ASN A 282 -26.16 4.81 -1.49
C ASN A 282 -27.10 4.41 -2.64
N GLY A 283 -27.02 3.16 -3.13
CA GLY A 283 -27.80 2.67 -4.28
C GLY A 283 -27.32 3.20 -5.65
N LYS A 284 -26.33 4.09 -5.70
CA LYS A 284 -25.81 4.72 -6.93
C LYS A 284 -24.47 4.14 -7.40
N GLY A 285 -24.03 3.04 -6.78
CA GLY A 285 -22.80 2.33 -7.16
C GLY A 285 -21.53 2.84 -6.48
N SER A 286 -21.61 3.70 -5.46
CA SER A 286 -20.44 4.03 -4.64
C SER A 286 -20.02 2.84 -3.77
N MET A 287 -18.71 2.66 -3.61
CA MET A 287 -18.16 1.68 -2.69
C MET A 287 -18.37 2.13 -1.23
N TYR A 288 -18.42 1.17 -0.32
CA TYR A 288 -18.56 1.44 1.11
C TYR A 288 -17.81 0.38 1.95
N LEU A 289 -17.47 0.73 3.18
CA LEU A 289 -16.84 -0.16 4.15
C LEU A 289 -17.91 -0.74 5.09
N ASP A 290 -18.15 -2.04 5.00
CA ASP A 290 -19.18 -2.73 5.78
C ASP A 290 -18.63 -3.09 7.17
N ARG A 291 -19.00 -2.31 8.21
CA ARG A 291 -18.51 -2.52 9.58
C ARG A 291 -19.04 -3.80 10.22
N GLU A 292 -20.27 -4.19 9.89
CA GLU A 292 -20.88 -5.41 10.44
C GLU A 292 -20.12 -6.64 9.91
N TRP A 293 -19.91 -6.70 8.59
CA TRP A 293 -19.14 -7.79 7.99
C TRP A 293 -17.65 -7.74 8.33
N SER A 294 -17.08 -6.56 8.57
CA SER A 294 -15.72 -6.44 9.11
C SER A 294 -15.63 -7.09 10.50
N ALA A 295 -16.57 -6.80 11.40
CA ALA A 295 -16.62 -7.43 12.73
C ALA A 295 -16.85 -8.95 12.65
N ILE A 296 -17.70 -9.43 11.73
CA ILE A 296 -17.88 -10.87 11.47
C ILE A 296 -16.56 -11.49 11.00
N LEU A 297 -15.86 -10.85 10.05
CA LEU A 297 -14.59 -11.33 9.52
C LEU A 297 -13.51 -11.41 10.62
N LEU A 298 -13.49 -10.45 11.56
CA LEU A 298 -12.54 -10.48 12.68
C LEU A 298 -12.84 -11.66 13.60
N ARG A 299 -14.11 -11.87 13.97
CA ARG A 299 -14.52 -13.05 14.75
C ARG A 299 -14.17 -14.36 14.05
N LEU A 300 -14.33 -14.45 12.73
CA LEU A 300 -13.93 -15.64 11.97
C LEU A 300 -12.41 -15.88 12.02
N ALA A 301 -11.60 -14.82 12.10
CA ALA A 301 -10.14 -14.92 12.29
C ALA A 301 -9.79 -15.39 13.71
N GLU A 302 -10.49 -14.91 14.73
CA GLU A 302 -10.33 -15.36 16.13
C GLU A 302 -10.76 -16.83 16.29
N GLU A 303 -11.95 -17.20 15.79
CA GLU A 303 -12.49 -18.57 15.78
C GLU A 303 -11.63 -19.56 14.96
N SER A 304 -10.69 -19.08 14.15
CA SER A 304 -9.76 -19.95 13.43
C SER A 304 -8.80 -20.67 14.38
N GLY A 305 -8.52 -20.08 15.55
CA GLY A 305 -7.56 -20.61 16.53
C GLY A 305 -6.09 -20.55 16.07
N LEU A 306 -5.79 -19.96 14.90
CA LEU A 306 -4.44 -19.91 14.35
C LEU A 306 -3.52 -18.92 15.07
N GLY A 307 -4.11 -17.90 15.73
CA GLY A 307 -3.39 -16.88 16.49
C GLY A 307 -2.34 -16.10 15.71
N ALA A 308 -1.52 -15.36 16.45
CA ALA A 308 -0.30 -14.75 15.96
C ALA A 308 0.74 -15.88 15.76
N GLN A 309 0.69 -16.52 14.59
CA GLN A 309 1.63 -17.53 14.09
C GLN A 309 1.53 -18.93 14.73
N PHE A 310 1.39 -19.02 16.06
CA PHE A 310 1.54 -20.29 16.81
C PHE A 310 0.31 -20.67 17.65
N GLY A 311 -0.88 -20.33 17.18
CA GLY A 311 -2.13 -20.67 17.87
C GLY A 311 -2.55 -19.61 18.90
N GLY A 312 -3.85 -19.30 18.91
CA GLY A 312 -4.41 -18.23 19.73
C GLY A 312 -5.52 -17.48 19.02
N LYS A 313 -5.80 -16.28 19.53
CA LYS A 313 -6.89 -15.40 19.09
C LYS A 313 -6.47 -14.50 17.93
N TYR A 314 -5.20 -14.05 17.92
CA TYR A 314 -4.78 -12.91 17.12
C TYR A 314 -4.24 -13.25 15.72
N LEU A 315 -5.03 -13.98 14.92
CA LEU A 315 -4.72 -14.12 13.48
C LEU A 315 -4.76 -12.77 12.75
N ALA A 316 -5.68 -11.89 13.15
CA ALA A 316 -5.82 -10.54 12.60
C ALA A 316 -5.91 -9.50 13.73
N LEU A 317 -5.33 -8.32 13.50
CA LEU A 317 -5.47 -7.14 14.38
C LEU A 317 -6.77 -6.40 14.12
N ASP A 318 -7.17 -6.35 12.86
CA ASP A 318 -8.36 -5.68 12.38
C ASP A 318 -8.68 -6.11 10.94
N THR A 319 -9.88 -5.75 10.50
CA THR A 319 -10.49 -6.24 9.27
C THR A 319 -11.16 -5.12 8.47
N ARG A 320 -11.23 -5.30 7.15
CA ARG A 320 -12.07 -4.50 6.24
C ARG A 320 -12.87 -5.41 5.35
N VAL A 321 -14.16 -5.13 5.22
CA VAL A 321 -15.00 -5.67 4.15
C VAL A 321 -15.47 -4.52 3.29
N VAL A 322 -14.89 -4.38 2.10
CA VAL A 322 -15.26 -3.32 1.14
C VAL A 322 -16.23 -3.90 0.12
N ARG A 323 -17.38 -3.24 -0.05
CA ARG A 323 -18.40 -3.65 -1.01
C ARG A 323 -18.40 -2.69 -2.20
N LEU A 324 -18.26 -3.25 -3.41
CA LEU A 324 -18.21 -2.53 -4.69
C LEU A 324 -19.49 -2.76 -5.53
N PRO A 325 -19.81 -1.89 -6.50
CA PRO A 325 -20.76 -2.24 -7.56
C PRO A 325 -20.26 -3.44 -8.36
N ARG A 326 -21.14 -4.15 -9.06
CA ARG A 326 -20.78 -5.31 -9.88
C ARG A 326 -21.72 -5.44 -11.08
N HIS A 327 -21.23 -6.00 -12.17
CA HIS A 327 -22.11 -6.46 -13.25
C HIS A 327 -23.07 -7.54 -12.73
N ALA A 328 -24.32 -7.57 -13.21
CA ALA A 328 -25.36 -8.46 -12.66
C ALA A 328 -24.95 -9.95 -12.71
N GLY A 329 -24.28 -10.35 -13.79
CA GLY A 329 -23.78 -11.72 -14.02
C GLY A 329 -22.43 -12.05 -13.36
N ALA A 330 -21.81 -11.14 -12.61
CA ALA A 330 -20.51 -11.37 -11.97
C ALA A 330 -20.55 -11.02 -10.47
N CYS A 331 -19.75 -11.72 -9.67
CA CYS A 331 -19.47 -11.33 -8.28
C CYS A 331 -17.99 -11.63 -7.96
N PRO A 332 -17.04 -10.81 -8.42
CA PRO A 332 -15.64 -10.98 -8.05
C PRO A 332 -15.48 -10.79 -6.54
N VAL A 333 -14.75 -11.68 -5.89
CA VAL A 333 -14.43 -11.60 -4.46
C VAL A 333 -12.93 -11.80 -4.29
N SER A 334 -12.30 -10.98 -3.46
CA SER A 334 -10.90 -11.19 -3.10
C SER A 334 -10.69 -11.06 -1.60
N ILE A 335 -9.64 -11.71 -1.14
CA ILE A 335 -9.15 -11.68 0.24
C ILE A 335 -7.64 -11.46 0.20
N GLY A 336 -7.12 -10.68 1.14
CA GLY A 336 -5.70 -10.39 1.24
C GLY A 336 -5.35 -9.72 2.55
N VAL A 337 -4.04 -9.57 2.81
CA VAL A 337 -3.54 -9.14 4.11
C VAL A 337 -2.45 -8.08 3.98
N SER A 338 -2.35 -7.19 4.96
CA SER A 338 -1.06 -6.62 5.39
C SER A 338 -0.46 -7.52 6.46
N CYS A 339 0.83 -7.82 6.35
CA CYS A 339 1.55 -8.65 7.33
C CYS A 339 2.07 -7.82 8.51
N SER A 340 2.83 -8.45 9.41
CA SER A 340 3.53 -7.76 10.50
C SER A 340 4.44 -6.62 10.02
N ALA A 341 5.00 -6.72 8.81
CA ALA A 341 5.66 -5.59 8.13
C ALA A 341 4.62 -4.70 7.42
N ASP A 342 3.81 -3.98 8.20
CA ASP A 342 2.74 -3.09 7.72
C ASP A 342 3.28 -1.76 7.17
N ARG A 343 3.88 -1.82 5.98
CA ARG A 343 4.73 -0.75 5.42
C ARG A 343 4.04 0.05 4.32
N ASN A 344 3.43 1.17 4.70
CA ASN A 344 2.90 2.17 3.77
C ASN A 344 2.90 3.57 4.38
N ILE A 345 3.01 4.59 3.53
CA ILE A 345 3.00 6.00 3.92
C ILE A 345 2.25 6.85 2.88
N LEU A 346 1.52 7.85 3.37
CA LEU A 346 0.88 8.87 2.54
C LEU A 346 1.78 10.09 2.44
N ALA A 347 1.80 10.69 1.26
CA ALA A 347 2.57 11.88 1.00
C ALA A 347 1.84 12.78 0.02
N ARG A 348 2.22 14.06 -0.02
CA ARG A 348 1.70 15.02 -1.00
C ARG A 348 2.70 16.12 -1.29
N ILE A 349 2.59 16.70 -2.47
CA ILE A 349 3.26 17.92 -2.91
C ILE A 349 2.14 18.94 -3.16
N THR A 350 2.28 20.14 -2.60
CA THR A 350 1.25 21.20 -2.57
C THR A 350 1.86 22.55 -2.81
#